data_AF-A0AA38LSW3-F1
#
_entry.id   AF-A0AA38LSW3-F1
#
_cell.length_a   1.000
_cell.length_b   1.000
_cell.length_c   1.000
_cell.angle_alpha   90.00
_cell.angle_beta   90.00
_cell.angle_gamma   90.00
#
_symmetry.space_group_name_H-M   'P 1'
#
loop_
_entity.id
_entity.type
_entity.pdbx_description
1 polymer ?
#
loop_
_entity_poly.entity_id
_entity_poly.type
_entity_poly.pdbx_seq_one_letter_code
_entity_poly.pdbx_strand_id
1 'polypeptide(L)'
;MALQTESILPFTLRLNALEAKVIGASSYPSSDPRDTAPPKLGESSKTALRRVREIHEALERIGGDNEGLRRFIGNYEAYLPFLSLPDPSSASGAQGDPSDPSRPATGPIAEYDLVPDKVKVTMLLEAAADIKGVERDLREVELLKGRGVEGAGELEKLLPLRPQLLDRTRESQNQSQALSAARQQTTNLLVQYNEYTSALSELFLDIHRRLEYMEEAVSRVERKKRRELAERY
;
A
#
# COMPACT_ATOMS: atom_id res chain seq x y z
N MET A 1 -44.32 -21.20 7.87
CA MET A 1 -45.14 -20.22 7.13
C MET A 1 -44.53 -18.83 7.29
N ALA A 2 -43.43 -18.54 6.58
CA ALA A 2 -42.65 -17.30 6.76
C ALA A 2 -42.18 -16.72 5.41
N LEU A 3 -43.10 -16.61 4.43
CA LEU A 3 -42.75 -16.16 3.08
C LEU A 3 -43.72 -15.11 2.49
N GLN A 4 -44.60 -14.50 3.28
CA GLN A 4 -45.51 -13.45 2.78
C GLN A 4 -45.19 -12.04 3.30
N THR A 5 -44.33 -11.89 4.30
CA THR A 5 -44.06 -10.57 4.92
C THR A 5 -42.97 -9.77 4.20
N GLU A 6 -42.04 -10.42 3.49
CA GLU A 6 -40.92 -9.71 2.83
C GLU A 6 -41.35 -8.96 1.56
N SER A 7 -42.42 -9.39 0.89
CA SER A 7 -42.94 -8.70 -0.30
C SER A 7 -43.72 -7.43 0.04
N ILE A 8 -44.26 -7.32 1.26
CA ILE A 8 -45.15 -6.22 1.64
C ILE A 8 -44.33 -5.01 2.11
N LEU A 9 -43.19 -5.24 2.79
CA LEU A 9 -42.28 -4.22 3.29
C LEU A 9 -41.77 -3.23 2.21
N PRO A 10 -41.24 -3.65 1.04
CA PRO A 10 -40.77 -2.71 0.03
C PRO A 10 -41.93 -1.92 -0.60
N PHE A 11 -43.12 -2.52 -0.70
CA PHE A 11 -44.31 -1.82 -1.20
C PHE A 11 -44.78 -0.77 -0.19
N THR A 12 -44.85 -1.10 1.10
CA THR A 12 -45.21 -0.14 2.16
C THR A 12 -44.21 0.99 2.29
N LEU A 13 -42.90 0.73 2.13
CA LEU A 13 -41.88 1.79 2.13
C LEU A 13 -42.01 2.71 0.92
N ARG A 14 -42.30 2.17 -0.27
CA ARG A 14 -42.58 2.99 -1.46
C ARG A 14 -43.89 3.76 -1.32
N LEU A 15 -44.92 3.18 -0.73
CA LEU A 15 -46.21 3.83 -0.48
C LEU A 15 -46.03 4.96 0.54
N ASN A 16 -45.31 4.72 1.64
CA ASN A 16 -44.97 5.75 2.63
C ASN A 16 -44.06 6.84 2.03
N ALA A 17 -43.14 6.50 1.11
CA ALA A 17 -42.33 7.48 0.41
C ALA A 17 -43.14 8.32 -0.57
N LEU A 18 -44.12 7.72 -1.26
CA LEU A 18 -45.07 8.44 -2.12
C LEU A 18 -46.00 9.33 -1.29
N GLU A 19 -46.50 8.84 -0.17
CA GLU A 19 -47.31 9.61 0.77
C GLU A 19 -46.53 10.79 1.33
N ALA A 20 -45.28 10.59 1.75
CA ALA A 20 -44.40 11.66 2.20
C ALA A 20 -44.13 12.71 1.11
N LYS A 21 -44.01 12.28 -0.17
CA LYS A 21 -43.84 13.19 -1.30
C LYS A 21 -45.12 13.95 -1.67
N VAL A 22 -46.30 13.34 -1.50
CA VAL A 22 -47.60 13.93 -1.84
C VAL A 22 -48.12 14.86 -0.74
N ILE A 23 -47.94 14.48 0.53
CA ILE A 23 -48.46 15.19 1.70
C ILE A 23 -47.43 16.17 2.29
N GLY A 24 -46.13 15.95 2.06
CA GLY A 24 -45.05 16.72 2.66
C GLY A 24 -44.79 16.26 4.09
N ALA A 25 -43.53 16.13 4.48
CA ALA A 25 -43.10 15.56 5.76
C ALA A 25 -43.47 16.44 6.98
N SER A 26 -44.74 16.40 7.39
CA SER A 26 -45.24 17.02 8.62
C SER A 26 -46.40 16.20 9.19
N SER A 27 -46.10 15.02 9.73
CA SER A 27 -47.00 14.32 10.66
C SER A 27 -46.25 13.26 11.46
N TYR A 28 -45.25 13.68 12.23
CA TYR A 28 -44.83 12.92 13.41
C TYR A 28 -44.95 13.84 14.63
N PRO A 29 -45.84 13.54 15.60
CA PRO A 29 -45.80 14.21 16.88
C PRO A 29 -44.60 13.68 17.67
N SER A 30 -43.54 14.49 17.83
CA SER A 30 -42.41 14.13 18.68
C SER A 30 -42.81 14.22 20.15
N SER A 31 -42.55 13.15 20.88
CA SER A 31 -42.74 13.05 22.32
C SER A 31 -41.58 13.71 23.06
N ASP A 32 -41.65 15.02 23.33
CA ASP A 32 -40.82 15.65 24.37
C ASP A 32 -41.54 16.88 24.97
N PRO A 33 -41.74 16.96 26.30
CA PRO A 33 -42.60 17.98 26.91
C PRO A 33 -41.79 19.11 27.54
N ARG A 34 -40.88 19.75 26.80
CA ARG A 34 -40.19 20.98 27.25
C ARG A 34 -39.73 21.82 26.06
N ASP A 35 -40.67 22.51 25.42
CA ASP A 35 -40.39 23.78 24.74
C ASP A 35 -41.70 24.53 24.50
N THR A 36 -41.99 25.48 25.39
CA THR A 36 -43.04 26.49 25.20
C THR A 36 -42.44 27.66 24.43
N ALA A 37 -42.44 27.58 23.11
CA ALA A 37 -42.34 28.74 22.22
C ALA A 37 -43.24 28.48 20.99
N PRO A 38 -44.10 29.43 20.60
CA PRO A 38 -45.02 29.22 19.48
C PRO A 38 -44.23 29.10 18.16
N PRO A 39 -44.40 28.01 17.39
CA PRO A 39 -43.80 27.92 16.06
C PRO A 39 -44.49 28.94 15.15
N LYS A 40 -43.69 29.85 14.57
CA LYS A 40 -44.12 30.77 13.52
C LYS A 40 -44.74 29.96 12.38
N LEU A 41 -46.02 30.20 12.10
CA LEU A 41 -46.69 29.76 10.88
C LEU A 41 -45.92 30.32 9.68
N GLY A 42 -45.22 29.46 8.96
CA GLY A 42 -44.45 29.80 7.79
C GLY A 42 -44.11 28.56 6.98
N GLU A 43 -45.02 28.20 6.08
CA GLU A 43 -44.70 27.59 4.78
C GLU A 43 -44.05 26.19 4.73
N SER A 44 -44.77 25.12 5.12
CA SER A 44 -44.35 23.79 4.64
C SER A 44 -45.42 22.70 4.51
N SER A 45 -46.72 23.02 4.47
CA SER A 45 -47.78 22.01 4.21
C SER A 45 -48.78 22.40 3.12
N LYS A 46 -48.33 23.11 2.08
CA LYS A 46 -49.15 23.20 0.85
C LYS A 46 -49.11 21.83 0.16
N THR A 47 -50.24 21.11 0.19
CA THR A 47 -50.46 19.83 -0.51
C THR A 47 -49.92 19.90 -1.93
N ALA A 48 -49.29 18.83 -2.44
CA ALA A 48 -48.70 18.80 -3.78
C ALA A 48 -49.68 19.30 -4.87
N LEU A 49 -50.97 18.97 -4.74
CA LEU A 49 -52.03 19.45 -5.63
C LEU A 49 -52.18 20.98 -5.65
N ARG A 50 -52.05 21.63 -4.49
CA ARG A 50 -52.12 23.10 -4.41
C ARG A 50 -50.86 23.73 -5.00
N ARG A 51 -49.68 23.13 -4.80
CA ARG A 51 -48.44 23.59 -5.44
C ARG A 51 -48.50 23.42 -6.95
N VAL A 52 -48.98 22.27 -7.44
CA VAL A 52 -49.16 22.04 -8.88
C VAL A 52 -50.15 23.03 -9.46
N ARG A 53 -51.24 23.35 -8.74
CA ARG A 53 -52.20 24.37 -9.18
C ARG A 53 -51.60 25.78 -9.20
N GLU A 54 -50.85 26.17 -8.16
CA GLU A 54 -50.15 27.46 -8.10
C GLU A 54 -49.08 27.57 -9.20
N ILE A 55 -48.33 26.50 -9.46
CA ILE A 55 -47.36 26.43 -10.56
C ILE A 55 -48.08 26.48 -11.90
N HIS A 56 -49.19 25.77 -12.06
CA HIS A 56 -49.98 25.79 -13.29
C HIS A 56 -50.55 27.17 -13.57
N GLU A 57 -51.14 27.85 -12.58
CA GLU A 57 -51.64 29.23 -12.71
C GLU A 57 -50.50 30.21 -13.00
N ALA A 58 -49.33 30.05 -12.36
CA ALA A 58 -48.14 30.86 -12.65
C ALA A 58 -47.60 30.59 -14.07
N LEU A 59 -47.62 29.34 -14.51
CA LEU A 59 -47.14 28.91 -15.83
C LEU A 59 -48.10 29.32 -16.94
N GLU A 60 -49.42 29.32 -16.70
CA GLU A 60 -50.42 29.87 -17.61
C GLU A 60 -50.29 31.39 -17.71
N ARG A 61 -50.04 32.08 -16.58
CA ARG A 61 -49.80 33.51 -16.57
C ARG A 61 -48.54 33.90 -17.36
N ILE A 62 -47.46 33.15 -17.21
CA ILE A 62 -46.18 33.41 -17.92
C ILE A 62 -46.23 32.90 -19.37
N GLY A 63 -46.90 31.76 -19.58
CA GLY A 63 -47.04 31.11 -20.88
C GLY A 63 -48.01 31.82 -21.81
N GLY A 64 -48.97 32.58 -21.28
CA GLY A 64 -49.83 33.47 -22.06
C GLY A 64 -49.05 34.59 -22.77
N ASP A 65 -47.98 35.08 -22.15
CA ASP A 65 -47.14 36.14 -22.70
C ASP A 65 -46.02 35.62 -23.61
N ASN A 66 -45.72 34.31 -23.57
CA ASN A 66 -44.53 33.74 -24.21
C ASN A 66 -44.82 32.45 -24.97
N GLU A 67 -45.07 32.58 -26.28
CA GLU A 67 -45.37 31.48 -27.21
C GLU A 67 -44.26 30.40 -27.25
N GLY A 68 -43.01 30.78 -27.01
CA GLY A 68 -41.88 29.84 -26.95
C GLY A 68 -41.99 28.85 -25.80
N LEU A 69 -42.48 29.30 -24.64
CA LEU A 69 -42.69 28.45 -23.47
C LEU A 69 -43.86 27.49 -23.71
N ARG A 70 -44.92 27.96 -24.38
CA ARG A 70 -46.08 27.14 -24.76
C ARG A 70 -45.70 26.01 -25.73
N ARG A 71 -44.85 26.30 -26.71
CA ARG A 71 -44.30 25.27 -27.63
C ARG A 71 -43.39 24.28 -26.92
N PHE A 72 -42.58 24.76 -25.97
CA PHE A 72 -41.73 23.89 -25.16
C PHE A 72 -42.55 22.95 -24.26
N ILE A 73 -43.58 23.46 -23.58
CA ILE A 73 -44.49 22.65 -22.76
C ILE A 73 -45.27 21.65 -23.64
N GLY A 74 -45.75 22.09 -24.81
CA GLY A 74 -46.45 21.23 -25.77
C GLY A 74 -45.59 20.09 -26.33
N ASN A 75 -44.29 20.31 -26.46
CA ASN A 75 -43.32 19.33 -26.95
C ASN A 75 -42.37 18.83 -25.83
N TYR A 76 -42.81 18.89 -24.58
CA TYR A 76 -41.95 18.57 -23.44
C TYR A 76 -41.35 17.16 -23.53
N GLU A 77 -42.13 16.18 -24.01
CA GLU A 77 -41.67 14.80 -24.22
C GLU A 77 -40.52 14.69 -25.23
N ALA A 78 -40.52 15.52 -26.28
CA ALA A 78 -39.45 15.53 -27.28
C ALA A 78 -38.17 16.18 -26.75
N TYR A 79 -38.29 17.10 -25.79
CA TYR A 79 -37.15 17.75 -25.14
C TYR A 79 -36.64 17.01 -23.90
N LEU A 80 -37.39 16.04 -23.39
CA LEU A 80 -37.05 15.23 -22.22
C LEU A 80 -35.63 14.62 -22.32
N PRO A 81 -35.20 14.01 -23.45
CA PRO A 81 -33.86 13.44 -23.57
C PRO A 81 -32.72 14.46 -23.44
N PHE A 82 -32.96 15.73 -23.79
CA PHE A 82 -31.98 16.81 -23.67
C PHE A 82 -31.95 17.43 -22.27
N LEU A 83 -33.02 17.25 -21.50
CA LEU A 83 -33.14 17.75 -20.13
C LEU A 83 -32.64 16.71 -19.11
N SER A 84 -32.67 15.43 -19.47
CA SER A 84 -32.00 14.37 -18.72
C SER A 84 -30.50 14.38 -19.04
N LEU A 85 -29.76 15.30 -18.41
CA LEU A 85 -28.31 15.16 -18.33
C LEU A 85 -28.00 13.82 -17.63
N PRO A 86 -27.12 12.97 -18.18
CA PRO A 86 -26.71 11.76 -17.48
C PRO A 86 -25.98 12.17 -16.19
N ASP A 87 -26.53 11.77 -15.04
CA ASP A 87 -25.79 11.84 -13.79
C ASP A 87 -24.55 10.92 -13.91
N PRO A 88 -23.33 11.39 -13.62
CA PRO A 88 -22.10 10.59 -13.75
C PRO A 88 -22.08 9.36 -12.83
N SER A 89 -23.02 9.26 -11.88
CA SER A 89 -23.20 8.10 -11.00
C SER A 89 -24.00 6.95 -11.62
N SER A 90 -24.67 7.15 -12.76
CA SER A 90 -25.49 6.12 -13.41
C SER A 90 -24.81 5.44 -14.61
N ALA A 91 -23.59 5.85 -14.96
CA ALA A 91 -22.81 5.29 -16.07
C ALA A 91 -22.22 3.89 -15.80
N SER A 92 -22.33 3.37 -14.58
CA SER A 92 -21.75 2.06 -14.20
C SER A 92 -22.76 0.91 -14.13
N GLY A 93 -24.04 1.11 -14.47
CA GLY A 93 -25.11 0.14 -14.17
C GLY A 93 -25.94 -0.41 -15.34
N ALA A 94 -25.76 0.06 -16.59
CA ALA A 94 -26.64 -0.33 -17.70
C ALA A 94 -26.04 -1.45 -18.57
N GLN A 95 -25.75 -2.61 -17.96
CA GLN A 95 -25.58 -3.86 -18.69
C GLN A 95 -26.95 -4.57 -18.74
N GLY A 96 -27.84 -4.05 -19.60
CA GLY A 96 -29.15 -4.61 -19.88
C GLY A 96 -29.14 -5.39 -21.20
N ASP A 97 -29.30 -6.69 -21.07
CA ASP A 97 -29.63 -7.75 -22.04
C ASP A 97 -30.09 -7.33 -23.47
N PRO A 98 -29.43 -7.80 -24.56
CA PRO A 98 -29.74 -7.44 -25.95
C PRO A 98 -30.74 -8.41 -26.61
N SER A 99 -31.95 -8.55 -26.07
CA SER A 99 -32.94 -9.50 -26.61
C SER A 99 -34.38 -8.99 -26.64
N ASP A 100 -34.63 -7.80 -27.19
CA ASP A 100 -35.99 -7.38 -27.57
C ASP A 100 -36.02 -6.42 -28.79
N PRO A 101 -36.46 -6.86 -29.99
CA PRO A 101 -36.41 -6.06 -31.22
C PRO A 101 -37.61 -5.12 -31.44
N SER A 102 -38.42 -4.82 -30.41
CA SER A 102 -39.67 -4.04 -30.59
C SER A 102 -39.76 -2.73 -29.79
N ARG A 103 -38.63 -2.20 -29.30
CA ARG A 103 -38.55 -0.90 -28.62
C ARG A 103 -37.90 0.14 -29.54
N PRO A 104 -38.51 1.32 -29.80
CA PRO A 104 -37.81 2.41 -30.49
C PRO A 104 -36.56 2.76 -29.68
N ALA A 105 -35.43 2.82 -30.38
CA ALA A 105 -34.11 3.09 -29.82
C ALA A 105 -34.06 4.50 -29.21
N THR A 106 -34.52 4.63 -27.98
CA THR A 106 -34.26 5.78 -27.12
C THR A 106 -33.46 5.27 -25.93
N GLY A 107 -32.28 4.71 -26.23
CA GLY A 107 -31.22 4.58 -25.25
C GLY A 107 -30.61 5.96 -24.97
N PRO A 108 -30.01 6.20 -23.80
CA PRO A 108 -29.25 7.42 -23.55
C PRO A 108 -28.20 7.54 -24.65
N ILE A 109 -28.15 8.69 -25.34
CA ILE A 109 -27.10 8.99 -26.32
C ILE A 109 -25.79 8.91 -25.55
N ALA A 110 -25.06 7.82 -25.76
CA ALA A 110 -23.79 7.65 -25.10
C ALA A 110 -22.78 8.62 -25.73
N GLU A 111 -21.91 9.18 -24.91
CA GLU A 111 -20.98 10.23 -25.32
C GLU A 111 -20.07 9.81 -26.50
N TYR A 112 -19.83 8.51 -26.65
CA TYR A 112 -19.09 7.92 -27.77
C TYR A 112 -19.83 8.02 -29.13
N ASP A 113 -21.14 8.23 -29.14
CA ASP A 113 -21.95 8.34 -30.37
C ASP A 113 -22.07 9.79 -30.86
N LEU A 114 -21.69 10.75 -30.01
CA LEU A 114 -21.61 12.19 -30.36
C LEU A 114 -20.34 12.51 -31.18
N VAL A 115 -19.32 11.65 -31.10
CA VAL A 115 -18.06 11.84 -31.83
C VAL A 115 -18.20 11.25 -33.24
N PRO A 116 -17.96 12.04 -34.32
CA PRO A 116 -18.01 11.53 -35.68
C PRO A 116 -17.03 10.37 -35.89
N ASP A 117 -17.43 9.35 -36.66
CA ASP A 117 -16.60 8.15 -36.89
C ASP A 117 -15.22 8.45 -37.48
N LYS A 118 -15.11 9.53 -38.27
CA LYS A 118 -13.82 10.00 -38.80
C LYS A 118 -12.85 10.40 -37.69
N VAL A 119 -13.36 11.04 -36.64
CA VAL A 119 -12.55 11.47 -35.47
C VAL A 119 -12.17 10.26 -34.62
N LYS A 120 -13.05 9.26 -34.51
CA LYS A 120 -12.72 7.98 -33.85
C LYS A 120 -11.55 7.29 -34.54
N VAL A 121 -11.57 7.21 -35.87
CA VAL A 121 -10.49 6.57 -36.64
C VAL A 121 -9.18 7.34 -36.47
N THR A 122 -9.18 8.67 -36.50
CA THR A 122 -7.95 9.45 -36.28
C THR A 122 -7.42 9.28 -34.86
N MET A 123 -8.30 9.27 -33.86
CA MET A 123 -7.93 9.03 -32.46
C MET A 123 -7.35 7.62 -32.26
N LEU A 124 -7.92 6.61 -32.91
CA LEU A 124 -7.39 5.24 -32.87
C LEU A 124 -6.03 5.13 -33.56
N LEU A 125 -5.81 5.86 -34.65
CA LEU A 125 -4.51 5.87 -35.34
C LEU A 125 -3.43 6.60 -34.52
N GLU A 126 -3.80 7.67 -33.82
CA GLU A 126 -2.92 8.38 -32.89
C GLU A 126 -2.58 7.49 -31.68
N ALA A 127 -3.58 6.83 -31.09
CA ALA A 127 -3.41 5.92 -29.96
C ALA A 127 -2.80 4.56 -30.33
N ALA A 128 -2.63 4.24 -31.63
CA ALA A 128 -2.17 2.92 -32.06
C ALA A 128 -0.77 2.56 -31.54
N ALA A 129 0.11 3.56 -31.38
CA ALA A 129 1.43 3.36 -30.80
C ALA A 129 1.34 3.02 -29.31
N ASP A 130 0.49 3.74 -28.58
CA ASP A 130 0.27 3.54 -27.14
C ASP A 130 -0.38 2.18 -26.86
N ILE A 131 -1.36 1.77 -27.69
CA ILE A 131 -2.01 0.45 -27.58
C ILE A 131 -0.98 -0.67 -27.76
N LYS A 132 -0.04 -0.54 -28.71
CA LYS A 132 1.05 -1.50 -28.90
C LYS A 132 2.03 -1.51 -27.72
N GLY A 133 2.29 -0.36 -27.11
CA GLY A 133 3.06 -0.26 -25.87
C GLY A 133 2.40 -1.02 -24.73
N VAL A 134 1.12 -0.73 -24.49
CA VAL A 134 0.31 -1.41 -23.46
C VAL A 134 0.20 -2.91 -23.72
N GLU A 135 0.06 -3.35 -24.98
CA GLU A 135 0.03 -4.78 -25.31
C GLU A 135 1.35 -5.47 -24.95
N ARG A 136 2.50 -4.84 -25.23
CA ARG A 136 3.81 -5.34 -24.85
C ARG A 136 3.94 -5.45 -23.33
N ASP A 137 3.52 -4.41 -22.62
CA ASP A 137 3.59 -4.36 -21.16
C ASP A 137 2.66 -5.41 -20.53
N LEU A 138 1.46 -5.60 -21.08
CA LEU A 138 0.54 -6.66 -20.63
C LEU A 138 1.11 -8.05 -20.85
N ARG A 139 1.79 -8.30 -21.99
CA ARG A 139 2.51 -9.56 -22.22
C ARG A 139 3.66 -9.74 -21.24
N GLU A 140 4.38 -8.68 -20.90
CA GLU A 140 5.44 -8.74 -19.89
C GLU A 140 4.86 -9.07 -18.51
N VAL A 141 3.77 -8.43 -18.11
CA VAL A 141 3.04 -8.73 -16.88
C VAL A 141 2.57 -10.18 -16.87
N GLU A 142 2.03 -10.68 -17.98
CA GLU A 142 1.60 -12.08 -18.10
C GLU A 142 2.78 -13.07 -17.99
N LEU A 143 3.94 -12.74 -18.57
CA LEU A 143 5.16 -13.54 -18.41
C LEU A 143 5.67 -13.52 -16.97
N LEU A 144 5.63 -12.37 -16.29
CA LEU A 144 5.99 -12.23 -14.89
C LEU A 144 5.01 -12.97 -13.97
N LYS A 145 3.73 -12.97 -14.33
CA LYS A 145 2.68 -13.80 -13.72
C LYS A 145 2.93 -15.28 -13.87
N GLY A 146 3.23 -15.74 -15.08
CA GLY A 146 3.60 -17.14 -15.35
C GLY A 146 4.85 -17.60 -14.60
N ARG A 147 5.77 -16.67 -14.30
CA ARG A 147 6.95 -16.91 -13.45
C ARG A 147 6.68 -16.85 -11.95
N GLY A 148 5.45 -16.56 -11.52
CA GLY A 148 5.08 -16.48 -10.11
C GLY A 148 5.70 -15.28 -9.38
N VAL A 149 6.02 -14.20 -10.12
CA VAL A 149 6.57 -12.95 -9.56
C VAL A 149 5.45 -11.98 -9.13
N GLU A 150 4.18 -12.40 -9.23
CA GLU A 150 3.04 -11.62 -8.74
C GLU A 150 3.10 -11.47 -7.21
N GLY A 151 3.17 -10.22 -6.73
CA GLY A 151 3.08 -9.88 -5.32
C GLY A 151 4.26 -10.37 -4.49
N ALA A 152 5.42 -9.71 -4.61
CA ALA A 152 6.59 -9.91 -3.75
C ALA A 152 7.06 -11.38 -3.54
N GLY A 153 6.59 -12.33 -4.36
CA GLY A 153 6.89 -13.76 -4.28
C GLY A 153 6.68 -14.33 -2.87
N GLU A 154 7.78 -14.74 -2.24
CA GLU A 154 7.79 -15.32 -0.89
C GLU A 154 8.07 -14.29 0.22
N LEU A 155 8.03 -12.99 -0.08
CA LEU A 155 8.39 -11.96 0.89
C LEU A 155 7.55 -12.04 2.17
N GLU A 156 6.26 -12.37 2.05
CA GLU A 156 5.39 -12.58 3.23
C GLU A 156 5.88 -13.71 4.13
N LYS A 157 6.47 -14.77 3.54
CA LYS A 157 7.08 -15.87 4.29
C LYS A 157 8.44 -15.47 4.90
N LEU A 158 9.12 -14.48 4.34
CA LEU A 158 10.43 -14.00 4.79
C LEU A 158 10.35 -12.90 5.85
N LEU A 159 9.25 -12.13 5.90
CA LEU A 159 9.00 -11.13 6.94
C LEU A 159 9.13 -11.66 8.38
N PRO A 160 8.58 -12.83 8.76
CA PRO A 160 8.75 -13.37 10.11
C PRO A 160 10.19 -13.87 10.38
N LEU A 161 10.98 -14.14 9.34
CA LEU A 161 12.34 -14.64 9.47
C LEU A 161 13.38 -13.51 9.70
N ARG A 162 13.01 -12.27 9.34
CA ARG A 162 13.84 -11.08 9.52
C ARG A 162 14.39 -10.88 10.94
N PRO A 163 13.59 -10.95 12.03
CA PRO A 163 14.13 -10.80 13.39
C PRO A 163 15.15 -11.90 13.71
N GLN A 164 14.89 -13.15 13.32
CA GLN A 164 15.83 -14.25 13.55
C GLN A 164 17.16 -14.03 12.83
N LEU A 165 17.14 -13.51 11.60
CA LEU A 165 18.36 -13.17 10.87
C LEU A 165 19.17 -12.05 11.54
N LEU A 166 18.49 -11.05 12.11
CA LEU A 166 19.15 -9.99 12.86
C LEU A 166 19.81 -10.54 14.12
N ASP A 167 19.12 -11.43 14.84
CA ASP A 167 19.66 -12.05 16.05
C ASP A 167 20.87 -12.93 15.72
N ARG A 168 20.79 -13.77 14.68
CA ARG A 168 21.92 -14.60 14.23
C ARG A 168 23.10 -13.77 13.74
N THR A 169 22.85 -12.66 13.06
CA THR A 169 23.90 -11.72 12.64
C THR A 169 24.60 -11.10 13.85
N ARG A 170 23.85 -10.71 14.88
CA ARG A 170 24.40 -10.18 16.14
C ARG A 170 25.20 -11.23 16.88
N GLU A 171 24.70 -12.45 16.99
CA GLU A 171 25.42 -13.57 17.59
C GLU A 171 26.74 -13.84 16.88
N SER A 172 26.73 -13.89 15.54
CA SER A 172 27.94 -14.06 14.72
C SER A 172 28.95 -12.94 14.95
N GLN A 173 28.48 -11.69 15.05
CA GLN A 173 29.33 -10.54 15.34
C GLN A 173 29.97 -10.63 16.73
N ASN A 174 29.20 -11.01 17.75
CA ASN A 174 29.70 -11.19 19.10
C ASN A 174 30.73 -12.34 19.18
N GLN A 175 30.46 -13.46 18.50
CA GLN A 175 31.40 -14.57 18.41
C GLN A 175 32.70 -14.17 17.71
N SER A 176 32.61 -13.39 16.63
CA SER A 176 33.78 -12.85 15.93
C SER A 176 34.65 -11.98 16.82
N GLN A 177 34.02 -11.12 17.64
CA GLN A 177 34.72 -10.29 18.63
C GLN A 177 35.37 -11.12 19.74
N ALA A 178 34.67 -12.13 20.26
CA ALA A 178 35.24 -13.03 21.26
C ALA A 178 36.45 -13.81 20.70
N LEU A 179 36.36 -14.28 19.46
CA LEU A 179 37.46 -14.96 18.78
C LEU A 179 38.64 -14.03 18.51
N SER A 180 38.40 -12.76 18.15
CA SER A 180 39.49 -11.80 17.95
C SER A 180 40.21 -11.49 19.25
N ALA A 181 39.49 -11.33 20.37
CA ALA A 181 40.06 -11.14 21.69
C ALA A 181 40.88 -12.37 22.14
N ALA A 182 40.36 -13.58 21.95
CA ALA A 182 41.09 -14.81 22.24
C ALA A 182 42.36 -14.93 21.39
N ARG A 183 42.30 -14.60 20.10
CA ARG A 183 43.48 -14.55 19.22
C ARG A 183 44.53 -13.57 19.75
N GLN A 184 44.13 -12.35 20.13
CA GLN A 184 45.05 -11.36 20.71
C GLN A 184 45.72 -11.88 21.99
N GLN A 185 44.98 -12.58 22.86
CA GLN A 185 45.56 -13.20 24.05
C GLN A 185 46.58 -14.28 23.69
N THR A 186 46.28 -15.14 22.71
CA THR A 186 47.24 -16.17 22.26
C THR A 186 48.48 -15.58 21.61
N THR A 187 48.35 -14.49 20.83
CA THR A 187 49.50 -13.82 20.23
C THR A 187 50.37 -13.17 21.29
N ASN A 188 49.76 -12.54 22.31
CA ASN A 188 50.50 -11.95 23.42
C ASN A 188 51.26 -13.01 24.22
N LEU A 189 50.64 -14.16 24.48
CA LEU A 189 51.29 -15.27 25.16
C LEU A 189 52.47 -15.84 24.34
N LEU A 190 52.33 -15.92 23.01
CA LEU A 190 53.41 -16.35 22.13
C LEU A 190 54.58 -15.35 22.14
N VAL A 191 54.28 -14.05 22.13
CA VAL A 191 55.31 -13.00 22.27
C VAL A 191 56.05 -13.12 23.59
N GLN A 192 55.34 -13.24 24.72
CA GLN A 192 55.95 -13.41 26.05
C GLN A 192 56.80 -14.69 26.12
N TYR A 193 56.33 -15.79 25.53
CA TYR A 193 57.09 -17.03 25.47
C TYR A 193 58.37 -16.87 24.64
N ASN A 194 58.31 -16.14 23.54
CA ASN A 194 59.49 -15.85 22.71
C ASN A 194 60.51 -14.99 23.46
N GLU A 195 60.05 -13.93 24.15
CA GLU A 195 60.89 -13.10 25.02
C GLU A 195 61.56 -13.93 26.13
N TYR A 196 60.78 -14.79 26.80
CA TYR A 196 61.31 -15.68 27.84
C TYR A 196 62.34 -16.67 27.29
N THR A 197 62.08 -17.25 26.12
CA THR A 197 63.01 -18.18 25.45
C THR A 197 64.30 -17.47 25.05
N SER A 198 64.19 -16.23 24.58
CA SER A 198 65.33 -15.39 24.21
C SER A 198 66.19 -15.06 25.43
N ALA A 199 65.58 -14.62 26.53
CA ALA A 199 66.26 -14.37 27.80
C ALA A 199 66.91 -15.63 28.38
N LEU A 200 66.26 -16.79 28.29
CA LEU A 200 66.85 -18.07 28.70
C LEU A 200 68.05 -18.45 27.84
N SER A 201 67.98 -18.21 26.53
CA SER A 201 69.10 -18.49 25.63
C SER A 201 70.31 -17.59 25.93
N GLU A 202 70.09 -16.31 26.24
CA GLU A 202 71.14 -15.39 26.67
C GLU A 202 71.75 -15.82 28.01
N LEU A 203 70.93 -16.20 28.99
CA LEU A 203 71.40 -16.72 30.27
C LEU A 203 72.25 -17.98 30.08
N PHE A 204 71.83 -18.89 29.19
CA PHE A 204 72.59 -20.11 28.89
C PHE A 204 73.95 -19.79 28.26
N LEU A 205 74.00 -18.84 27.31
CA LEU A 205 75.25 -18.35 26.73
C LEU A 205 76.17 -17.73 27.78
N ASP A 206 75.62 -16.96 28.73
CA ASP A 206 76.40 -16.36 29.80
C ASP A 206 76.95 -17.39 30.79
N ILE A 207 76.14 -18.39 31.17
CA ILE A 207 76.60 -19.50 32.00
C ILE A 207 77.72 -20.26 31.28
N HIS A 208 77.55 -20.53 29.97
CA HIS A 208 78.56 -21.22 29.18
C HIS A 208 79.89 -20.47 29.17
N ARG A 209 79.88 -19.16 28.89
CA ARG A 209 81.09 -18.31 28.92
C ARG A 209 81.76 -18.28 30.31
N ARG A 210 80.97 -18.22 31.39
CA ARG A 210 81.52 -18.28 32.76
C ARG A 210 82.16 -19.64 33.06
N LEU A 211 81.55 -20.72 32.58
CA LEU A 211 82.07 -22.07 32.74
C LEU A 211 83.37 -22.25 31.96
N GLU A 212 83.45 -21.75 30.72
CA GLU A 212 84.70 -21.71 29.93
C GLU A 212 85.80 -20.93 30.65
N TYR A 213 85.49 -19.75 31.21
CA TYR A 213 86.46 -18.97 31.98
C TYR A 213 86.97 -19.73 33.22
N MET A 214 86.06 -20.39 33.94
CA MET A 214 86.44 -21.22 35.09
C MET A 214 87.27 -22.43 34.70
N GLU A 215 86.92 -23.11 33.60
CA GLU A 215 87.69 -24.22 33.05
C GLU A 215 89.10 -23.76 32.65
N GLU A 216 89.20 -22.60 31.99
CA GLU A 216 90.49 -22.04 31.62
C GLU A 216 91.32 -21.70 32.87
N ALA A 217 90.71 -21.08 33.89
CA ALA A 217 91.36 -20.77 35.16
C ALA A 217 91.87 -22.03 35.88
N VAL A 218 91.06 -23.09 35.96
CA VAL A 218 91.46 -24.39 36.51
C VAL A 218 92.59 -24.99 35.70
N SER A 219 92.50 -24.99 34.36
CA SER A 219 93.55 -25.52 33.49
C SER A 219 94.89 -24.78 33.67
N ARG A 220 94.86 -23.46 33.88
CA ARG A 220 96.05 -22.65 34.17
C ARG A 220 96.67 -23.01 35.52
N VAL A 221 95.84 -23.21 36.56
CA VAL A 221 96.31 -23.64 37.89
C VAL A 221 96.90 -25.04 37.84
N GLU A 222 96.25 -25.98 37.16
CA GLU A 222 96.78 -27.34 36.97
C GLU A 222 98.11 -27.35 36.23
N ARG A 223 98.24 -26.56 35.16
CA ARG A 223 99.50 -26.43 34.41
C ARG A 223 100.62 -25.86 35.30
N LYS A 224 100.34 -24.85 36.12
CA LYS A 224 101.32 -24.31 37.09
C LYS A 224 101.73 -25.37 38.11
N LYS A 225 100.77 -26.07 38.70
CA LYS A 225 101.03 -27.15 39.67
C LYS A 225 101.85 -28.28 39.07
N ARG A 226 101.59 -28.67 37.81
CA ARG A 226 102.40 -29.69 37.10
C ARG A 226 103.83 -29.24 36.88
N ARG A 227 104.07 -27.95 36.57
CA ARG A 227 105.43 -27.39 36.42
C ARG A 227 106.18 -27.38 37.76
N GLU A 228 105.55 -26.89 38.82
CA GLU A 228 106.15 -26.88 40.16
C GLU A 228 106.50 -28.29 40.66
N LEU A 229 105.67 -29.29 40.38
CA LEU A 229 105.99 -30.68 40.70
C LEU A 229 107.16 -31.22 39.86
N ALA A 230 107.21 -30.88 38.57
CA ALA A 230 108.32 -31.27 37.70
C ALA A 230 109.66 -30.58 38.06
N GLU A 231 109.62 -29.43 38.72
CA GLU A 231 110.83 -28.74 39.22
C GLU A 231 111.31 -29.30 40.57
N ARG A 232 110.46 -30.03 41.31
CA ARG A 232 110.78 -30.60 42.64
C ARG A 232 111.36 -32.01 42.60
N TYR A 233 111.23 -32.71 41.47
CA TYR A 233 111.74 -34.06 41.23
C TYR A 233 112.78 -34.05 40.11
#